data_AF-X1F7K5-F1
#
_entry.id   AF-X1F7K5-F1
#
_cell.length_a   1.000
_cell.length_b   1.000
_cell.length_c   1.000
_cell.angle_alpha   90.00
_cell.angle_beta   90.00
_cell.angle_gamma   90.00
#
_symmetry.space_group_name_H-M   'P 1'
#
loop_
_entity.id
_entity.type
_entity.pdbx_description
1 polymer ?
#
loop_
_entity_poly.entity_id
_entity_poly.type
_entity_poly.pdbx_seq_one_letter_code
_entity_poly.pdbx_strand_id
1 'polypeptide(L)'
;VKMGILAEGDLIRLKRVIEKAGLPTEMPNLKVDKVIQAMRHDKKVLNDKVRFVLLKSIGDVFITDEVSPSLIEEVLAGADEET
;
A
#
# COMPACT_ATOMS: atom_id res chain seq x y z
N VAL A 1 -7.95 -4.88 1.95
CA VAL A 1 -8.10 -5.84 0.81
C VAL A 1 -8.88 -5.26 -0.39
N LYS A 2 -8.64 -3.98 -0.76
CA LYS A 2 -9.49 -3.23 -1.70
C LYS A 2 -9.53 -3.76 -3.14
N MET A 3 -8.44 -4.37 -3.63
CA MET A 3 -8.40 -4.95 -4.98
C MET A 3 -8.88 -6.42 -5.04
N GLY A 4 -9.23 -7.03 -3.89
CA GLY A 4 -9.62 -8.45 -3.83
C GLY A 4 -8.50 -9.46 -4.12
N ILE A 5 -7.24 -9.01 -4.17
CA ILE A 5 -6.09 -9.82 -4.60
C ILE A 5 -5.50 -10.65 -3.47
N LEU A 6 -5.52 -10.12 -2.23
CA LEU A 6 -5.02 -10.79 -1.03
C LEU A 6 -6.22 -11.20 -0.16
N ALA A 7 -6.16 -12.38 0.45
CA ALA A 7 -7.16 -12.82 1.41
C ALA A 7 -7.10 -11.99 2.71
N GLU A 8 -8.25 -11.74 3.34
CA GLU A 8 -8.32 -10.98 4.59
C GLU A 8 -7.56 -11.66 5.74
N GLY A 9 -7.60 -12.99 5.80
CA GLY A 9 -6.82 -13.76 6.78
C GLY A 9 -5.31 -13.56 6.65
N ASP A 10 -4.81 -13.39 5.41
CA ASP A 10 -3.39 -13.11 5.16
C ASP A 10 -3.01 -11.70 5.57
N LEU A 11 -3.90 -10.71 5.37
CA LEU A 11 -3.70 -9.35 5.85
C LEU A 11 -3.57 -9.30 7.37
N ILE A 12 -4.47 -9.97 8.10
CA ILE A 12 -4.44 -10.05 9.56
C ILE A 12 -3.15 -10.72 10.04
N ARG A 13 -2.74 -11.80 9.38
CA ARG A 13 -1.50 -12.51 9.69
C ARG A 13 -0.28 -11.61 9.47
N LEU A 14 -0.24 -10.86 8.38
CA LEU A 14 0.82 -9.92 8.06
C LEU A 14 0.92 -8.80 9.11
N LYS A 15 -0.20 -8.13 9.42
CA LYS A 15 -0.26 -7.06 10.44
C LYS A 15 0.30 -7.56 11.77
N ARG A 16 -0.17 -8.73 12.23
CA ARG A 16 0.28 -9.35 13.49
C ARG A 16 1.77 -9.67 13.52
N VAL A 17 2.37 -10.09 12.40
CA VAL A 17 3.82 -10.39 12.35
C VAL A 17 4.63 -9.09 12.44
N ILE A 18 4.20 -8.04 11.74
CA ILE A 18 4.87 -6.72 11.77
C ILE A 18 4.77 -6.10 13.17
N GLU A 19 3.59 -6.15 13.80
CA GLU A 19 3.38 -5.70 15.19
C GLU A 19 4.26 -6.47 16.18
N LYS A 20 4.35 -7.81 16.04
CA LYS A 20 5.21 -8.64 16.90
C LYS A 20 6.69 -8.34 16.73
N ALA A 21 7.11 -7.84 15.56
CA ALA A 21 8.46 -7.36 15.34
C ALA A 21 8.71 -5.95 15.92
N GLY A 22 7.69 -5.32 16.52
CA GLY A 22 7.77 -3.96 17.07
C GLY A 22 7.78 -2.87 15.99
N LEU A 23 7.32 -3.19 14.78
CA LEU A 23 7.28 -2.25 13.66
C LEU A 23 5.89 -1.60 13.55
N PRO A 24 5.83 -0.33 13.11
CA PRO A 24 4.56 0.35 12.89
C PRO A 24 3.81 -0.31 11.72
N THR A 25 2.54 -0.61 11.95
CA THR A 25 1.61 -1.11 10.92
C THR A 25 0.67 -0.04 10.38
N GLU A 26 0.74 1.16 10.95
CA GLU A 26 -0.11 2.30 10.62
C GLU A 26 0.77 3.45 10.15
N MET A 27 0.18 4.26 9.28
CA MET A 27 0.88 5.40 8.72
C MET A 27 0.93 6.51 9.76
N PRO A 28 2.10 7.13 10.03
CA PRO A 28 2.13 8.31 10.88
C PRO A 28 1.39 9.45 10.18
N ASN A 29 0.83 10.40 10.95
CA ASN A 29 0.05 11.54 10.43
C ASN A 29 0.83 12.32 9.35
N LEU A 30 0.59 11.94 8.11
CA LEU A 30 1.30 12.39 6.92
C LEU A 30 0.24 12.78 5.90
N LYS A 31 0.38 13.98 5.34
CA LYS A 31 -0.53 14.43 4.29
C LYS A 31 -0.44 13.49 3.08
N VAL A 32 -1.56 12.87 2.72
CA VAL A 32 -1.71 12.00 1.54
C VAL A 32 -1.09 12.62 0.28
N ASP A 33 -1.31 13.92 0.05
CA ASP A 33 -0.72 14.65 -1.09
C ASP A 33 0.82 14.58 -1.13
N LYS A 34 1.47 14.72 0.03
CA LYS A 34 2.93 14.66 0.13
C LYS A 34 3.47 13.26 -0.17
N VAL A 35 2.72 12.24 0.24
CA VAL A 35 3.06 10.83 0.00
C VAL A 35 2.96 10.55 -1.49
N ILE A 36 1.85 10.93 -2.12
CA ILE A 36 1.62 10.78 -3.56
C ILE A 36 2.69 11.55 -4.36
N GLN A 37 3.00 12.79 -3.96
CA GLN A 37 4.03 13.58 -4.60
C GLN A 37 5.41 12.90 -4.49
N ALA A 38 5.76 12.37 -3.32
CA ALA A 38 7.01 11.65 -3.12
C ALA A 38 7.09 10.38 -4.00
N MET A 39 5.98 9.64 -4.12
CA MET A 39 5.90 8.45 -4.99
C MET A 39 6.05 8.80 -6.48
N ARG A 40 5.53 9.95 -6.93
CA ARG A 40 5.69 10.45 -8.31
C ARG A 40 7.13 10.85 -8.63
N HIS A 41 7.91 11.26 -7.64
CA HIS A 41 9.32 11.63 -7.82
C HIS A 41 10.28 10.42 -7.84
N ASP A 42 9.84 9.23 -7.41
CA ASP A 42 10.68 8.03 -7.46
C ASP A 42 10.89 7.56 -8.91
N LYS A 43 12.15 7.33 -9.28
CA LYS A 43 12.64 7.13 -10.68
C LYS A 43 12.23 5.80 -11.33
N LYS A 44 11.14 5.16 -10.87
CA LYS A 44 10.55 3.92 -11.44
C LYS A 44 9.32 4.16 -12.32
N VAL A 45 9.01 5.41 -12.60
CA VAL A 45 7.95 5.85 -13.51
C VAL A 45 8.43 5.73 -14.96
N LEU A 46 8.08 4.61 -15.62
CA LEU A 46 8.01 4.59 -17.07
C LEU A 46 6.58 5.03 -17.43
N ASN A 47 6.42 6.06 -18.27
CA ASN A 47 5.12 6.55 -18.77
C ASN A 47 4.11 7.03 -17.72
N ASP A 48 4.54 7.76 -16.69
CA ASP A 48 3.65 8.39 -15.69
C ASP A 48 2.88 7.41 -14.78
N LYS A 49 3.24 6.12 -14.81
CA LYS A 49 2.64 5.08 -13.95
C LYS A 49 3.62 4.57 -12.90
N VAL A 50 3.17 4.52 -11.65
CA VAL A 50 3.91 3.94 -10.53
C VAL A 50 3.74 2.42 -10.56
N ARG A 51 4.85 1.69 -10.59
CA ARG A 51 4.83 0.22 -10.44
C ARG A 51 4.77 -0.16 -8.97
N PHE A 52 3.75 -0.93 -8.62
CA PHE A 52 3.53 -1.51 -7.31
C PHE A 52 3.96 -2.97 -7.28
N VAL A 53 4.53 -3.39 -6.16
CA VAL A 53 4.70 -4.81 -5.84
C VAL A 53 3.55 -5.18 -4.91
N LEU A 54 2.65 -6.05 -5.38
CA LEU A 54 1.46 -6.48 -4.64
C LEU A 54 1.55 -7.98 -4.32
N LEU A 55 0.97 -8.37 -3.20
CA LEU A 55 0.88 -9.77 -2.75
C LEU A 55 -0.41 -10.40 -3.29
N LYS A 56 -0.30 -11.57 -3.93
CA LYS A 56 -1.43 -12.48 -4.19
C LYS A 56 -1.69 -13.40 -3.00
N SER A 57 -0.61 -13.87 -2.39
CA SER A 57 -0.62 -14.65 -1.16
C SER A 57 0.72 -14.51 -0.44
N ILE A 58 0.84 -15.02 0.79
CA ILE A 58 2.10 -14.99 1.52
C ILE A 58 3.16 -15.80 0.75
N GLY A 59 4.19 -15.12 0.24
CA GLY A 59 5.25 -15.71 -0.57
C GLY A 59 5.05 -15.60 -2.08
N ASP A 60 3.90 -15.09 -2.55
CA ASP A 60 3.61 -14.84 -3.97
C ASP A 60 3.33 -13.35 -4.22
N VAL A 61 4.24 -12.72 -4.99
CA VAL A 61 4.20 -11.31 -5.34
C VAL A 61 4.22 -11.12 -6.86
N PHE A 62 3.60 -10.04 -7.31
CA PHE A 62 3.66 -9.62 -8.70
C PHE A 62 3.83 -8.11 -8.77
N ILE A 63 4.35 -7.65 -9.91
CA ILE A 63 4.58 -6.25 -10.18
C ILE A 63 3.51 -5.79 -11.16
N THR A 64 2.80 -4.71 -10.83
CA THR A 64 1.77 -4.13 -11.70
C THR A 64 1.86 -2.60 -11.66
N ASP A 65 1.61 -1.97 -12.80
CA ASP A 65 1.38 -0.53 -12.94
C ASP A 65 -0.11 -0.19 -13.17
N GLU A 66 -0.99 -1.18 -13.00
CA GLU A 66 -2.45 -1.08 -13.20
C GLU A 66 -3.18 -0.68 -11.91
N VAL A 67 -2.53 0.12 -11.06
CA VAL A 67 -3.14 0.68 -9.86
C VAL A 67 -3.61 2.10 -10.17
N SER A 68 -4.92 2.36 -10.01
CA SER A 68 -5.49 3.67 -10.30
C SER A 68 -5.10 4.71 -9.23
N PRO A 69 -4.85 5.97 -9.62
CA PRO A 69 -4.55 7.05 -8.67
C PRO A 69 -5.60 7.22 -7.57
N SER A 70 -6.87 7.14 -7.93
CA SER A 70 -7.99 7.28 -6.98
C SER A 70 -8.02 6.16 -5.94
N LEU A 71 -7.61 4.94 -6.29
CA LEU A 71 -7.51 3.84 -5.33
C LEU A 71 -6.36 4.07 -4.34
N ILE A 72 -5.26 4.66 -4.80
CA ILE A 72 -4.13 5.03 -3.93
C ILE A 72 -4.58 6.08 -2.93
N GLU A 73 -5.29 7.12 -3.38
CA GLU A 73 -5.87 8.16 -2.53
C GLU A 73 -6.85 7.57 -1.50
N GLU A 74 -7.74 6.67 -1.92
CA GLU A 74 -8.70 6.01 -1.01
C GLU A 74 -8.00 5.19 0.08
N VAL A 75 -6.96 4.42 -0.29
CA VAL A 75 -6.22 3.59 0.66
C VAL A 75 -5.40 4.44 1.64
N LEU A 76 -4.81 5.55 1.16
CA LEU A 76 -4.04 6.45 2.01
C LEU A 76 -4.95 7.28 2.92
N ALA A 77 -6.10 7.77 2.44
CA ALA A 77 -7.07 8.50 3.25
C ALA A 77 -7.72 7.61 4.31
N GLY A 78 -8.04 6.36 3.99
CA GLY A 78 -8.55 5.40 4.98
C GLY A 78 -7.53 5.03 6.06
N ALA A 79 -6.23 5.22 5.80
CA ALA A 79 -5.18 5.05 6.82
C ALA A 79 -5.09 6.23 7.79
N ASP A 80 -5.68 7.39 7.46
CA ASP A 80 -5.76 8.56 8.35
C ASP A 80 -6.98 8.52 9.30
N GLU A 81 -8.02 7.73 9.00
CA GLU A 81 -9.30 7.71 9.76
C GLU A 81 -9.35 6.73 10.94
N GLU A 82 -8.38 5.81 11.09
CA GLU A 82 -8.28 4.92 12.25
C GLU A 82 -7.45 5.59 13.37
N THR A 83 -7.99 6.66 13.96
CA THR A 83 -7.46 7.28 15.20
C THR A 83 -8.50 7.24 16.33
#